data_AF-A0A267ES69-F1
#
_entry.id   AF-A0A267ES69-F1
#
_cell.length_a   1.000
_cell.length_b   1.000
_cell.length_c   1.000
_cell.angle_alpha   90.00
_cell.angle_beta   90.00
_cell.angle_gamma   90.00
#
_symmetry.space_group_name_H-M   'P 1'
#
loop_
_entity.id
_entity.type
_entity.pdbx_description
1 polymer ?
#
loop_
_entity_poly.entity_id
_entity_poly.type
_entity_poly.pdbx_seq_one_letter_code
_entity_poly.pdbx_strand_id
1 'polypeptide(L)'
;THWSDMKNKTYSKLATTANATTSSMSAIEGLRKRHYIRVVGDEIPQPEENFDSMFSSLGLPTKLLHNITVRLQYQEPTPIQMQCVPVLMQSRNVLAYAPTGSGKSLAYLLPIVAKTWIDQSNLVADNASGARNKPAALVLLPTVDLAKQVVHSAKQLVQGLPDYRVRLLTSDIDGDSGQTAAVEQVRSADMLVSTPQRLVHLLTAGGPLKAEGLDSVRYLVLDEADRLLRDEGPRDLPTN
;
A
#
# COMPACT_ATOMS: atom_id res chain seq x y z
N THR A 1 -0.51 14.56 -56.10
CA THR A 1 -1.66 13.82 -55.52
C THR A 1 -1.31 12.99 -54.28
N HIS A 2 -0.04 12.66 -54.00
CA HIS A 2 0.31 11.77 -52.87
C HIS A 2 0.52 12.45 -51.50
N TRP A 3 0.78 13.76 -51.46
CA TRP A 3 1.07 14.51 -50.22
C TRP A 3 -0.17 14.94 -49.43
N SER A 4 -1.29 15.22 -50.11
CA SER A 4 -2.55 15.64 -49.49
C SER A 4 -3.27 14.49 -48.76
N ASP A 5 -3.17 13.26 -49.29
CA ASP A 5 -3.75 12.06 -48.68
C ASP A 5 -3.01 11.64 -47.40
N MET A 6 -1.70 11.88 -47.31
CA MET A 6 -0.92 11.60 -46.10
C MET A 6 -1.30 12.53 -44.94
N LYS A 7 -1.57 13.82 -45.21
CA LYS A 7 -2.02 14.75 -44.17
C LYS A 7 -3.42 14.39 -43.67
N ASN A 8 -4.36 14.09 -44.57
CA ASN A 8 -5.72 13.70 -44.18
C ASN A 8 -5.76 12.43 -43.33
N LYS A 9 -4.94 11.42 -43.64
CA LYS A 9 -4.81 10.22 -42.79
C LYS A 9 -4.23 10.52 -41.41
N THR A 10 -3.24 11.40 -41.30
CA THR A 10 -2.64 11.77 -40.01
C THR A 10 -3.61 12.59 -39.15
N TYR A 11 -4.33 13.56 -39.73
CA TYR A 11 -5.35 14.33 -39.02
C TYR A 11 -6.56 13.49 -38.62
N SER A 12 -7.01 12.55 -39.46
CA SER A 12 -8.11 11.65 -39.08
C SER A 12 -7.68 10.71 -37.96
N LYS A 13 -6.44 10.19 -37.99
CA LYS A 13 -5.93 9.31 -36.93
C LYS A 13 -5.79 10.05 -35.59
N LEU A 14 -5.28 11.28 -35.61
CA LEU A 14 -5.21 12.16 -34.43
C LEU A 14 -6.60 12.51 -33.88
N ALA A 15 -7.57 12.80 -34.76
CA ALA A 15 -8.95 13.09 -34.36
C ALA A 15 -9.69 11.85 -33.84
N THR A 16 -9.47 10.67 -34.41
CA THR A 16 -10.01 9.39 -33.91
C THR A 16 -9.42 9.03 -32.56
N THR A 17 -8.11 9.20 -32.36
CA THR A 17 -7.46 9.01 -31.06
C THR A 17 -8.01 10.00 -30.03
N ALA A 18 -8.10 11.30 -30.35
CA ALA A 18 -8.64 12.31 -29.45
C ALA A 18 -10.11 12.06 -29.07
N ASN A 19 -10.96 11.64 -30.02
CA ASN A 19 -12.36 11.28 -29.74
C ASN A 19 -12.47 10.00 -28.90
N ALA A 20 -11.64 8.99 -29.14
CA ALA A 20 -11.61 7.78 -28.32
C ALA A 20 -11.14 8.07 -26.88
N THR A 21 -10.11 8.91 -26.71
CA THR A 21 -9.63 9.35 -25.39
C THR A 21 -10.68 10.19 -24.67
N THR A 22 -11.40 11.08 -25.37
CA THR A 22 -12.46 11.91 -24.78
C THR A 22 -13.67 11.07 -24.36
N SER A 23 -14.08 10.10 -25.18
CA SER A 23 -15.15 9.16 -24.85
C SER A 23 -14.78 8.24 -23.68
N SER A 24 -13.52 7.79 -23.62
CA SER A 24 -13.00 6.99 -22.51
C SER A 24 -12.93 7.80 -21.22
N MET A 25 -12.46 9.05 -21.25
CA MET A 25 -12.45 9.93 -20.09
C MET A 25 -13.86 10.23 -19.56
N SER A 26 -14.83 10.47 -20.44
CA SER A 26 -16.23 10.65 -20.04
C SER A 26 -16.81 9.40 -19.38
N ALA A 27 -16.44 8.20 -19.85
CA ALA A 27 -16.87 6.94 -19.25
C ALA A 27 -16.24 6.73 -17.87
N ILE A 28 -14.95 7.01 -17.72
CA ILE A 28 -14.22 6.93 -16.45
C ILE A 28 -14.81 7.90 -15.42
N GLU A 29 -15.16 9.13 -15.83
CA GLU A 29 -15.80 10.09 -14.94
C GLU A 29 -17.22 9.67 -14.55
N GLY A 30 -17.98 9.12 -15.50
CA GLY A 30 -19.28 8.51 -15.21
C GLY A 30 -19.15 7.38 -14.18
N LEU A 31 -18.12 6.56 -14.31
CA LEU A 31 -17.81 5.48 -13.39
C LEU A 31 -17.49 6.00 -11.97
N ARG A 32 -16.59 6.98 -11.85
CA ARG A 32 -16.26 7.62 -10.58
C ARG A 32 -17.49 8.23 -9.92
N LYS A 33 -18.32 8.91 -10.68
CA LYS A 33 -19.57 9.52 -10.21
C LYS A 33 -20.55 8.49 -9.66
N ARG A 34 -20.72 7.34 -10.33
CA ARG A 34 -21.61 6.24 -9.86
C ARG A 34 -21.19 5.68 -8.51
N HIS A 35 -19.89 5.60 -8.24
CA HIS A 35 -19.33 5.08 -7.00
C HIS A 35 -18.99 6.16 -5.97
N TYR A 36 -19.39 7.41 -6.20
CA TYR A 36 -19.08 8.56 -5.33
C TYR A 36 -17.58 8.78 -5.10
N ILE A 37 -16.76 8.43 -6.09
CA ILE A 37 -15.31 8.60 -6.06
C ILE A 37 -14.99 10.01 -6.55
N ARG A 38 -14.21 10.75 -5.77
CA ARG A 38 -13.62 12.04 -6.17
C ARG A 38 -12.11 11.90 -6.17
N VAL A 39 -11.47 12.40 -7.21
CA VAL A 39 -10.02 12.33 -7.38
C VAL A 39 -9.48 13.68 -7.81
N VAL A 40 -8.25 13.98 -7.36
CA VAL A 40 -7.50 15.17 -7.74
C VAL A 40 -6.06 14.74 -7.99
N GLY A 41 -5.49 15.19 -9.10
CA GLY A 41 -4.13 14.87 -9.52
C GLY A 41 -4.04 14.60 -11.02
N ASP A 42 -2.82 14.42 -11.50
CA ASP A 42 -2.54 14.21 -12.92
C ASP A 42 -2.55 12.71 -13.27
N GLU A 43 -2.95 12.39 -14.51
CA GLU A 43 -2.86 11.02 -15.08
C GLU A 43 -3.36 9.91 -14.14
N ILE A 44 -4.51 10.15 -13.47
CA ILE A 44 -5.05 9.20 -12.50
C ILE A 44 -5.61 7.99 -13.26
N PRO A 45 -5.15 6.75 -12.97
CA PRO A 45 -5.64 5.55 -13.63
C PRO A 45 -7.15 5.39 -13.43
N GLN A 46 -7.77 4.69 -14.37
CA GLN A 46 -9.18 4.32 -14.25
C GLN A 46 -9.39 3.45 -12.99
N PRO A 47 -10.54 3.58 -12.30
CA PRO A 47 -10.90 2.67 -11.23
C PRO A 47 -11.30 1.30 -11.78
N GLU A 48 -11.00 0.24 -11.04
CA GLU A 48 -11.34 -1.14 -11.40
C GLU A 48 -12.57 -1.61 -10.60
N GLU A 49 -13.70 -1.87 -11.29
CA GLU A 49 -15.01 -2.14 -10.64
C GLU A 49 -15.13 -3.52 -9.99
N ASN A 50 -14.34 -4.50 -10.45
CA ASN A 50 -14.38 -5.87 -9.95
C ASN A 50 -12.98 -6.42 -9.75
N PHE A 51 -12.85 -7.44 -8.89
CA PHE A 51 -11.55 -8.00 -8.59
C PHE A 51 -10.93 -8.75 -9.78
N ASP A 52 -11.70 -9.37 -10.66
CA ASP A 52 -11.14 -10.12 -11.79
C ASP A 52 -10.42 -9.19 -12.78
N SER A 53 -11.05 -8.06 -13.13
CA SER A 53 -10.43 -7.04 -13.99
C SER A 53 -9.27 -6.35 -13.28
N MET A 54 -9.39 -6.07 -11.98
CA MET A 54 -8.30 -5.49 -11.18
C MET A 54 -7.06 -6.40 -11.15
N PHE A 55 -7.26 -7.69 -10.91
CA PHE A 55 -6.14 -8.63 -10.79
C PHE A 55 -5.46 -8.89 -12.13
N SER A 56 -6.25 -9.05 -13.19
CA SER A 56 -5.71 -9.26 -14.54
C SER A 56 -4.99 -8.03 -15.09
N SER A 57 -5.57 -6.83 -14.96
CA SER A 57 -4.98 -5.59 -15.48
C SER A 57 -3.74 -5.13 -14.71
N LEU A 58 -3.69 -5.37 -13.40
CA LEU A 58 -2.59 -4.94 -12.53
C LEU A 58 -1.54 -6.03 -12.29
N GLY A 59 -1.72 -7.23 -12.85
CA GLY A 59 -0.79 -8.35 -12.68
C GLY A 59 -0.66 -8.83 -11.23
N LEU A 60 -1.77 -8.84 -10.48
CA LEU A 60 -1.76 -9.21 -9.06
C LEU A 60 -1.73 -10.74 -8.88
N PRO A 61 -1.02 -11.27 -7.87
CA PRO A 61 -0.97 -12.71 -7.61
C PRO A 61 -2.34 -13.30 -7.28
N THR A 62 -2.77 -14.34 -8.00
CA THR A 62 -4.09 -15.00 -7.81
C THR A 62 -4.33 -15.52 -6.40
N LYS A 63 -3.26 -15.84 -5.66
CA LYS A 63 -3.35 -16.23 -4.24
C LYS A 63 -3.94 -15.12 -3.37
N LEU A 64 -3.63 -13.85 -3.66
CA LEU A 64 -4.21 -12.71 -2.96
C LEU A 64 -5.71 -12.59 -3.25
N LEU A 65 -6.15 -12.84 -4.49
CA LEU A 65 -7.58 -12.82 -4.84
C LEU A 65 -8.36 -13.84 -4.00
N HIS A 66 -7.85 -15.07 -3.94
CA HIS A 66 -8.46 -16.12 -3.10
C HIS A 66 -8.52 -15.71 -1.63
N ASN A 67 -7.49 -15.08 -1.09
CA ASN A 67 -7.50 -14.62 0.31
C ASN A 67 -8.48 -13.48 0.54
N ILE A 68 -8.60 -12.56 -0.41
CA ILE A 68 -9.58 -11.46 -0.37
C ILE A 68 -11.01 -12.01 -0.34
N THR A 69 -11.34 -12.95 -1.23
CA THR A 69 -12.72 -13.46 -1.36
C THR A 69 -13.08 -14.47 -0.29
N VAL A 70 -12.17 -15.36 0.10
CA VAL A 70 -12.47 -16.45 1.03
C VAL A 70 -12.19 -16.09 2.49
N ARG A 71 -11.10 -15.36 2.78
CA ARG A 71 -10.69 -15.05 4.16
C ARG A 71 -11.17 -13.69 4.63
N LEU A 72 -11.01 -12.68 3.78
CA LEU A 72 -11.48 -11.32 4.07
C LEU A 72 -12.93 -11.09 3.64
N GLN A 73 -13.51 -12.02 2.89
CA GLN A 73 -14.92 -12.04 2.48
C GLN A 73 -15.37 -10.83 1.64
N TYR A 74 -14.44 -10.16 0.94
CA TYR A 74 -14.79 -9.14 -0.05
C TYR A 74 -15.19 -9.83 -1.36
N GLN A 75 -16.43 -9.66 -1.79
CA GLN A 75 -16.89 -10.14 -3.09
C GLN A 75 -16.53 -9.17 -4.22
N GLU A 76 -16.57 -7.87 -3.92
CA GLU A 76 -16.26 -6.79 -4.85
C GLU A 76 -15.39 -5.72 -4.16
N PRO A 77 -14.56 -4.97 -4.91
CA PRO A 77 -13.78 -3.88 -4.34
C PRO A 77 -14.70 -2.75 -3.87
N THR A 78 -14.39 -2.16 -2.71
CA THR A 78 -15.09 -0.95 -2.26
C THR A 78 -14.64 0.26 -3.09
N PRO A 79 -15.41 1.36 -3.15
CA PRO A 79 -15.05 2.54 -3.97
C PRO A 79 -13.63 3.07 -3.73
N ILE A 80 -13.16 3.05 -2.48
CA ILE A 80 -11.79 3.47 -2.17
C ILE A 80 -10.75 2.49 -2.71
N GLN A 81 -11.05 1.19 -2.72
CA GLN A 81 -10.17 0.15 -3.27
C GLN A 81 -10.12 0.23 -4.81
N MET A 82 -11.29 0.40 -5.46
CA MET A 82 -11.42 0.54 -6.91
C MET A 82 -10.44 1.57 -7.47
N GLN A 83 -10.28 2.72 -6.78
CA GLN A 83 -9.43 3.80 -7.25
C GLN A 83 -8.02 3.78 -6.65
N CYS A 84 -7.84 3.47 -5.35
CA CYS A 84 -6.52 3.53 -4.71
C CYS A 84 -5.61 2.39 -5.14
N VAL A 85 -6.14 1.18 -5.37
CA VAL A 85 -5.31 0.02 -5.73
C VAL A 85 -4.59 0.25 -7.07
N PRO A 86 -5.25 0.67 -8.17
CA PRO A 86 -4.55 1.01 -9.42
C PRO A 86 -3.50 2.13 -9.25
N VAL A 87 -3.81 3.16 -8.45
CA VAL A 87 -2.88 4.29 -8.22
C VAL A 87 -1.62 3.83 -7.47
N LEU A 88 -1.79 3.06 -6.40
CA LEU A 88 -0.66 2.53 -5.61
C LEU A 88 0.15 1.49 -6.39
N MET A 89 -0.48 0.73 -7.29
CA MET A 89 0.25 -0.17 -8.21
C MET A 89 1.14 0.58 -9.22
N GLN A 90 0.91 1.87 -9.45
CA GLN A 90 1.82 2.74 -10.19
C GLN A 90 2.93 3.36 -9.31
N SER A 91 3.03 2.95 -8.04
CA SER A 91 3.99 3.48 -7.06
C SER A 91 3.85 4.99 -6.82
N ARG A 92 2.62 5.51 -6.91
CA ARG A 92 2.31 6.92 -6.67
C ARG A 92 1.89 7.16 -5.23
N ASN A 93 2.20 8.35 -4.71
CA ASN A 93 1.72 8.80 -3.40
C ASN A 93 0.21 9.06 -3.43
N VAL A 94 -0.49 8.68 -2.37
CA VAL A 94 -1.94 8.82 -2.26
C VAL A 94 -2.31 9.43 -0.92
N LEU A 95 -3.15 10.48 -0.96
CA LEU A 95 -3.93 10.92 0.18
C LEU A 95 -5.36 10.41 0.01
N ALA A 96 -5.76 9.46 0.86
CA ALA A 96 -7.07 8.83 0.81
C ALA A 96 -7.95 9.35 1.96
N TYR A 97 -9.09 9.95 1.63
CA TYR A 97 -10.09 10.37 2.61
C TYR A 97 -11.36 9.53 2.45
N ALA A 98 -11.65 8.69 3.46
CA ALA A 98 -12.86 7.87 3.51
C ALA A 98 -13.20 7.53 4.97
N PRO A 99 -14.47 7.26 5.33
CA PRO A 99 -14.86 6.91 6.69
C PRO A 99 -14.29 5.56 7.15
N THR A 100 -14.28 5.30 8.45
CA THR A 100 -13.99 3.96 9.00
C THR A 100 -14.98 2.94 8.43
N GLY A 101 -14.50 1.72 8.16
CA GLY A 101 -15.31 0.67 7.52
C GLY A 101 -15.40 0.75 6.00
N SER A 102 -14.84 1.78 5.35
CA SER A 102 -14.88 1.90 3.88
C SER A 102 -13.94 0.94 3.12
N GLY A 103 -13.19 0.09 3.83
CA GLY A 103 -12.22 -0.83 3.23
C GLY A 103 -10.83 -0.24 2.92
N LYS A 104 -10.47 0.91 3.51
CA LYS A 104 -9.15 1.57 3.34
C LYS A 104 -7.97 0.64 3.58
N SER A 105 -8.05 -0.21 4.61
CA SER A 105 -6.93 -1.10 4.96
C SER A 105 -6.57 -2.03 3.81
N LEU A 106 -7.54 -2.70 3.20
CA LEU A 106 -7.26 -3.52 2.02
C LEU A 106 -6.78 -2.69 0.82
N ALA A 107 -7.25 -1.44 0.69
CA ALA A 107 -6.87 -0.55 -0.40
C ALA A 107 -5.37 -0.23 -0.44
N TYR A 108 -4.69 -0.14 0.72
CA TYR A 108 -3.23 -0.04 0.78
C TYR A 108 -2.52 -1.37 0.96
N LEU A 109 -3.08 -2.32 1.72
CA LEU A 109 -2.44 -3.60 1.99
C LEU A 109 -2.24 -4.41 0.71
N LEU A 110 -3.25 -4.50 -0.15
CA LEU A 110 -3.19 -5.27 -1.39
C LEU A 110 -2.03 -4.85 -2.31
N PRO A 111 -1.95 -3.58 -2.77
CA PRO A 111 -0.88 -3.17 -3.67
C PRO A 111 0.50 -3.24 -3.01
N ILE A 112 0.62 -2.91 -1.72
CA ILE A 112 1.90 -2.98 -1.00
C ILE A 112 2.38 -4.42 -0.89
N VAL A 113 1.53 -5.36 -0.50
CA VAL A 113 1.86 -6.79 -0.41
C VAL A 113 2.25 -7.31 -1.79
N ALA A 114 1.44 -7.04 -2.83
CA ALA A 114 1.72 -7.52 -4.17
C ALA A 114 3.08 -7.03 -4.67
N LYS A 115 3.37 -5.73 -4.55
CA LYS A 115 4.65 -5.14 -4.96
C LYS A 115 5.82 -5.71 -4.17
N THR A 116 5.74 -5.68 -2.85
CA THR A 116 6.85 -6.13 -1.99
C THR A 116 7.14 -7.61 -2.16
N TRP A 117 6.11 -8.45 -2.35
CA TRP A 117 6.27 -9.87 -2.61
C TRP A 117 6.85 -10.15 -4.02
N ILE A 118 6.36 -9.46 -5.06
CA ILE A 118 6.90 -9.57 -6.43
C ILE A 118 8.39 -9.15 -6.45
N ASP A 119 8.71 -7.98 -5.90
CA ASP A 119 10.09 -7.48 -5.81
C ASP A 119 11.00 -8.51 -5.13
N GLN A 120 10.57 -9.05 -3.99
CA GLN A 120 11.33 -10.05 -3.24
C GLN A 120 11.52 -11.35 -4.02
N SER A 121 10.50 -11.82 -4.72
CA SER A 121 10.59 -13.04 -5.52
C SER A 121 11.63 -12.92 -6.66
N ASN A 122 11.78 -11.72 -7.23
CA ASN A 122 12.81 -11.44 -8.23
C ASN A 122 14.21 -11.38 -7.59
N LEU A 123 14.36 -10.76 -6.41
CA LEU A 123 15.65 -10.68 -5.71
C LEU A 123 16.19 -12.04 -5.24
N VAL A 124 15.30 -12.98 -4.89
CA VAL A 124 15.68 -14.35 -4.51
C VAL A 124 16.20 -15.13 -5.71
N ALA A 125 15.62 -14.91 -6.90
CA ALA A 125 16.14 -15.49 -8.13
C ALA A 125 17.57 -15.03 -8.44
N ASP A 126 17.93 -13.82 -8.00
CA ASP A 126 19.24 -13.19 -8.21
C ASP A 126 20.27 -13.50 -7.09
N ASN A 127 20.00 -14.44 -6.18
CA ASN A 127 20.87 -14.85 -5.06
C ASN A 127 21.25 -13.73 -4.05
N ALA A 128 20.51 -12.61 -4.01
CA ALA A 128 20.75 -11.50 -3.08
C ALA A 128 20.24 -11.82 -1.65
N SER A 129 20.96 -12.66 -0.91
CA SER A 129 20.52 -13.25 0.37
C SER A 129 20.35 -12.24 1.52
N GLY A 130 20.89 -11.03 1.40
CA GLY A 130 20.86 -10.00 2.44
C GLY A 130 19.59 -9.14 2.50
N ALA A 131 18.78 -9.11 1.43
CA ALA A 131 17.63 -8.21 1.32
C ALA A 131 16.39 -8.64 2.14
N ARG A 132 16.37 -9.89 2.63
CA ARG A 132 15.23 -10.45 3.39
C ARG A 132 15.20 -10.09 4.87
N ASN A 133 16.21 -9.37 5.39
CA ASN A 133 16.33 -9.13 6.83
C ASN A 133 15.89 -7.73 7.28
N LYS A 134 15.04 -7.05 6.49
CA LYS A 134 14.53 -5.70 6.80
C LYS A 134 13.17 -5.46 6.13
N PRO A 135 12.29 -4.64 6.75
CA PRO A 135 10.95 -4.41 6.23
C PRO A 135 10.98 -3.54 4.98
N ALA A 136 10.21 -3.94 3.96
CA ALA A 136 9.97 -3.11 2.78
C ALA A 136 8.76 -2.17 2.95
N ALA A 137 7.86 -2.50 3.89
CA ALA A 137 6.67 -1.73 4.21
C ALA A 137 6.56 -1.44 5.71
N LEU A 138 6.16 -0.21 6.03
CA LEU A 138 5.89 0.27 7.37
C LEU A 138 4.47 0.88 7.42
N VAL A 139 3.64 0.38 8.34
CA VAL A 139 2.29 0.90 8.59
C VAL A 139 2.20 1.42 10.01
N LEU A 140 1.86 2.70 10.15
CA LEU A 140 1.70 3.38 11.43
C LEU A 140 0.23 3.67 11.72
N LEU A 141 -0.19 3.32 12.92
CA LEU A 141 -1.56 3.51 13.43
C LEU A 141 -1.54 4.23 14.78
N PRO A 142 -2.61 4.97 15.13
CA PRO A 142 -2.60 5.80 16.33
C PRO A 142 -2.68 4.96 17.62
N THR A 143 -3.24 3.76 17.58
CA THR A 143 -3.34 2.87 18.75
C THR A 143 -2.91 1.45 18.42
N VAL A 144 -2.46 0.74 19.47
CA VAL A 144 -2.07 -0.67 19.36
C VAL A 144 -3.25 -1.55 18.94
N ASP A 145 -4.48 -1.24 19.38
CA ASP A 145 -5.66 -2.05 19.02
C ASP A 145 -6.02 -1.92 17.54
N LEU A 146 -5.91 -0.72 16.98
CA LEU A 146 -6.08 -0.53 15.53
C LEU A 146 -4.95 -1.24 14.77
N ALA A 147 -3.71 -1.15 15.26
CA ALA A 147 -2.58 -1.87 14.68
C ALA A 147 -2.80 -3.39 14.67
N LYS A 148 -3.34 -3.97 15.76
CA LYS A 148 -3.71 -5.39 15.83
C LYS A 148 -4.76 -5.77 14.78
N GLN A 149 -5.76 -4.92 14.54
CA GLN A 149 -6.77 -5.15 13.51
C GLN A 149 -6.16 -5.19 12.10
N VAL A 150 -5.31 -4.21 11.77
CA VAL A 150 -4.61 -4.19 10.48
C VAL A 150 -3.68 -5.39 10.32
N VAL A 151 -2.95 -5.78 11.36
CA VAL A 151 -2.10 -6.98 11.33
C VAL A 151 -2.92 -8.24 11.12
N HIS A 152 -4.11 -8.34 11.73
CA HIS A 152 -5.01 -9.47 11.49
C HIS A 152 -5.42 -9.53 10.01
N SER A 153 -5.91 -8.42 9.44
CA SER A 153 -6.29 -8.36 8.03
C SER A 153 -5.11 -8.64 7.09
N ALA A 154 -3.93 -8.09 7.38
CA ALA A 154 -2.72 -8.33 6.60
C ALA A 154 -2.31 -9.81 6.65
N LYS A 155 -2.34 -10.46 7.81
CA LYS A 155 -2.06 -11.90 7.94
C LYS A 155 -3.04 -12.76 7.17
N GLN A 156 -4.34 -12.43 7.18
CA GLN A 156 -5.34 -13.11 6.36
C GLN A 156 -5.06 -12.93 4.86
N LEU A 157 -4.70 -11.71 4.46
CA LEU A 157 -4.37 -11.38 3.07
C LEU A 157 -3.16 -12.16 2.55
N VAL A 158 -2.11 -12.32 3.36
CA VAL A 158 -0.86 -12.98 2.95
C VAL A 158 -0.85 -14.49 3.22
N GLN A 159 -1.93 -15.06 3.76
CA GLN A 159 -1.97 -16.46 4.16
C GLN A 159 -1.59 -17.39 2.99
N GLY A 160 -0.53 -18.17 3.17
CA GLY A 160 -0.03 -19.10 2.16
C GLY A 160 0.73 -18.45 1.00
N LEU A 161 1.10 -17.16 1.11
CA LEU A 161 2.20 -16.61 0.32
C LEU A 161 3.54 -17.12 0.89
N PRO A 162 4.45 -17.66 0.06
CA PRO A 162 5.77 -18.08 0.52
C PRO A 162 6.54 -16.91 1.11
N ASP A 163 7.14 -17.14 2.28
CA ASP A 163 8.12 -16.26 2.93
C ASP A 163 7.69 -14.80 3.20
N TYR A 164 6.39 -14.47 3.22
CA TYR A 164 5.93 -13.12 3.53
C TYR A 164 5.53 -12.96 5.00
N ARG A 165 6.23 -12.11 5.75
CA ARG A 165 6.11 -11.97 7.21
C ARG A 165 5.57 -10.60 7.59
N VAL A 166 4.39 -10.61 8.20
CA VAL A 166 3.80 -9.43 8.86
C VAL A 166 4.14 -9.48 10.36
N ARG A 167 4.67 -8.38 10.90
CA ARG A 167 5.02 -8.24 12.32
C ARG A 167 4.34 -7.02 12.94
N LEU A 168 3.86 -7.21 14.15
CA LEU A 168 3.34 -6.12 14.99
C LEU A 168 4.41 -5.76 16.00
N LEU A 169 4.74 -4.48 16.10
CA LEU A 169 5.70 -3.96 17.06
C LEU A 169 4.95 -3.15 18.12
N THR A 170 4.86 -3.69 19.35
CA THR A 170 4.21 -3.06 20.51
C THR A 170 5.18 -2.88 21.67
N SER A 171 4.77 -2.11 22.69
CA SER A 171 5.48 -1.88 23.96
C SER A 171 5.28 -2.99 24.98
N ASP A 172 4.18 -3.74 24.90
CA ASP A 172 3.65 -4.56 26.00
C ASP A 172 4.47 -5.82 26.33
N ILE A 173 5.61 -6.03 25.65
CA ILE A 173 6.42 -7.26 25.74
C ILE A 173 7.72 -7.05 26.56
N ASP A 174 8.09 -5.81 26.91
CA ASP A 174 9.50 -5.56 27.23
C ASP A 174 9.79 -5.39 28.73
N GLY A 175 10.29 -6.48 29.33
CA GLY A 175 11.41 -6.38 30.28
C GLY A 175 12.75 -6.21 29.54
N ASP A 176 13.88 -6.32 30.24
CA ASP A 176 15.24 -6.05 29.69
C ASP A 176 15.63 -6.93 28.48
N SER A 177 15.00 -8.10 28.29
CA SER A 177 15.14 -8.98 27.13
C SER A 177 14.33 -8.56 25.90
N GLY A 178 13.42 -7.59 26.05
CA GLY A 178 12.45 -7.17 25.02
C GLY A 178 13.05 -6.32 23.90
N GLN A 179 14.10 -5.55 24.19
CA GLN A 179 14.75 -4.70 23.17
C GLN A 179 15.41 -5.51 22.05
N THR A 180 16.10 -6.60 22.39
CA THR A 180 16.69 -7.51 21.40
C THR A 180 15.60 -8.22 20.58
N ALA A 181 14.50 -8.60 21.22
CA ALA A 181 13.36 -9.20 20.54
C ALA A 181 12.69 -8.22 19.56
N ALA A 182 12.57 -6.94 19.93
CA ALA A 182 12.03 -5.89 19.07
C ALA A 182 12.88 -5.69 17.81
N VAL A 183 14.20 -5.65 17.94
CA VAL A 183 15.11 -5.54 16.78
C VAL A 183 14.99 -6.76 15.86
N GLU A 184 14.89 -7.95 16.43
CA GLU A 184 14.71 -9.19 15.65
C GLU A 184 13.34 -9.25 14.97
N GLN A 185 12.29 -8.73 15.61
CA GLN A 185 10.98 -8.58 14.97
C GLN A 185 11.04 -7.65 13.77
N VAL A 186 11.77 -6.54 13.87
CA VAL A 186 11.99 -5.63 12.73
C VAL A 186 12.74 -6.34 11.61
N ARG A 187 13.86 -7.01 11.94
CA ARG A 187 14.67 -7.72 10.94
C ARG A 187 13.97 -8.89 10.27
N SER A 188 13.04 -9.53 10.97
CA SER A 188 12.26 -10.65 10.43
C SER A 188 10.96 -10.25 9.72
N ALA A 189 10.71 -8.95 9.54
CA ALA A 189 9.49 -8.45 8.90
C ALA A 189 9.72 -8.10 7.43
N ASP A 190 8.73 -8.41 6.59
CA ASP A 190 8.58 -7.85 5.24
C ASP A 190 7.65 -6.63 5.29
N MET A 191 6.61 -6.73 6.14
CA MET A 191 5.73 -5.63 6.54
C MET A 191 5.73 -5.48 8.06
N LEU A 192 6.12 -4.30 8.52
CA LEU A 192 6.11 -3.91 9.93
C LEU A 192 4.91 -3.01 10.21
N VAL A 193 4.15 -3.32 11.25
CA VAL A 193 3.02 -2.50 11.73
C VAL A 193 3.32 -2.04 13.15
N SER A 194 3.15 -0.75 13.44
CA SER A 194 3.44 -0.20 14.77
C SER A 194 2.64 1.07 15.07
N THR A 195 2.87 1.63 16.25
CA THR A 195 2.48 3.00 16.59
C THR A 195 3.69 3.93 16.45
N PRO A 196 3.51 5.23 16.14
CA PRO A 196 4.64 6.15 16.00
C PRO A 196 5.53 6.20 17.23
N GLN A 197 4.94 6.28 18.43
CA GLN A 197 5.68 6.38 19.68
C GLN A 197 6.60 5.17 19.92
N ARG A 198 6.13 3.96 19.62
CA ARG A 198 6.94 2.74 19.76
C ARG A 198 8.10 2.74 18.78
N LEU A 199 7.87 3.15 17.53
CA LEU A 199 8.92 3.24 16.52
C LEU A 199 9.98 4.28 16.91
N VAL A 200 9.57 5.45 17.37
CA VAL A 200 10.48 6.51 17.84
C VAL A 200 11.34 6.03 19.01
N HIS A 201 10.74 5.36 20.01
CA HIS A 201 11.48 4.81 21.14
C HIS A 201 12.62 3.88 20.70
N LEU A 202 12.39 3.04 19.70
CA LEU A 202 13.41 2.11 19.21
C LEU A 202 14.53 2.80 18.43
N LEU A 203 14.21 3.88 17.71
CA LEU A 203 15.13 4.64 16.84
C LEU A 203 15.87 5.79 17.53
N THR A 204 15.44 6.21 18.72
CA THR A 204 16.03 7.36 19.44
C THR A 204 17.50 7.10 19.77
N ALA A 205 18.29 8.16 19.99
CA ALA A 205 19.69 8.04 20.40
C ALA A 205 19.83 7.16 21.67
N GLY A 206 20.63 6.08 21.56
CA GLY A 206 20.76 5.06 22.61
C GLY A 206 19.74 3.91 22.52
N GLY A 207 18.76 4.00 21.62
CA GLY A 207 17.79 2.95 21.33
C GLY A 207 18.41 1.73 20.65
N PRO A 208 17.73 0.57 20.71
CA PRO A 208 18.27 -0.71 20.26
C PRO A 208 18.25 -0.86 18.73
N LEU A 209 17.43 -0.09 18.02
CA LEU A 209 17.31 -0.14 16.57
C LEU A 209 18.04 1.04 15.95
N LYS A 210 19.05 0.77 15.13
CA LYS A 210 19.69 1.79 14.31
C LYS A 210 18.85 2.11 13.07
N ALA A 211 18.99 3.32 12.53
CA ALA A 211 18.20 3.79 11.39
C ALA A 211 18.37 2.90 10.14
N GLU A 212 19.54 2.28 9.98
CA GLU A 212 19.84 1.32 8.91
C GLU A 212 18.98 0.05 9.01
N GLY A 213 18.29 -0.18 10.14
CA GLY A 213 17.30 -1.26 10.26
C GLY A 213 16.04 -1.04 9.43
N LEU A 214 15.80 0.19 8.94
CA LEU A 214 14.62 0.59 8.16
C LEU A 214 14.96 1.18 6.78
N ASP A 215 16.21 1.10 6.35
CA ASP A 215 16.68 1.66 5.07
C ASP A 215 16.03 1.02 3.82
N SER A 216 15.47 -0.19 3.97
CA SER A 216 14.76 -0.90 2.92
C SER A 216 13.29 -0.52 2.77
N VAL A 217 12.75 0.31 3.68
CA VAL A 217 11.34 0.72 3.65
C VAL A 217 11.09 1.57 2.42
N ARG A 218 10.25 1.06 1.50
CA ARG A 218 9.81 1.76 0.28
C ARG A 218 8.38 2.24 0.36
N TYR A 219 7.59 1.64 1.25
CA TYR A 219 6.18 1.96 1.46
C TYR A 219 5.95 2.39 2.91
N LEU A 220 5.50 3.62 3.11
CA LEU A 220 5.06 4.14 4.40
C LEU A 220 3.57 4.45 4.34
N VAL A 221 2.81 3.91 5.29
CA VAL A 221 1.38 4.18 5.46
C VAL A 221 1.16 4.84 6.80
N LEU A 222 0.48 5.99 6.80
CA LEU A 222 -0.04 6.65 7.99
C LEU A 222 -1.56 6.47 8.00
N ASP A 223 -2.05 5.44 8.70
CA ASP A 223 -3.50 5.18 8.79
C ASP A 223 -4.10 5.98 9.94
N GLU A 224 -5.30 6.51 9.74
CA GLU A 224 -5.92 7.51 10.64
C GLU A 224 -4.99 8.72 10.90
N ALA A 225 -4.41 9.27 9.83
CA ALA A 225 -3.48 10.40 9.87
C ALA A 225 -4.01 11.62 10.63
N ASP A 226 -5.32 11.85 10.61
CA ASP A 226 -5.95 12.92 11.37
C ASP A 226 -5.85 12.69 12.89
N ARG A 227 -5.81 11.44 13.36
CA ARG A 227 -5.55 11.11 14.77
C ARG A 227 -4.06 11.11 15.08
N LEU A 228 -3.23 10.65 14.15
CA LEU A 228 -1.77 10.66 14.29
C LEU A 228 -1.20 12.07 14.41
N LEU A 229 -1.85 13.07 13.80
CA LEU A 229 -1.37 14.46 13.69
C LEU A 229 -2.10 15.44 14.62
N ARG A 230 -3.10 15.00 15.40
CA ARG A 230 -3.76 15.85 16.40
C ARG A 230 -2.80 16.11 17.57
N ASP A 231 -2.18 17.29 17.59
CA ASP A 231 -1.66 18.07 18.74
C ASP A 231 -1.06 17.32 19.94
N GLU A 232 -0.40 16.20 19.71
CA GLU A 232 0.61 15.61 20.59
C GLU A 232 1.82 15.19 19.76
N GLY A 233 2.51 16.19 19.19
CA GLY A 233 3.95 16.03 19.01
C GLY A 233 4.56 15.55 20.34
N PRO A 234 5.60 14.70 20.32
CA PRO A 234 6.15 14.09 21.52
C PRO A 234 6.39 15.16 22.60
N ARG A 235 5.58 15.12 23.67
CA ARG A 235 5.69 16.04 24.81
C ARG A 235 7.02 15.89 25.54
N ASP A 236 7.77 14.82 25.23
CA ASP A 236 9.04 14.43 25.85
C ASP A 236 10.14 14.17 24.81
N LEU A 237 10.26 14.99 23.75
CA LEU A 237 11.58 15.10 23.12
C LEU A 237 12.44 15.96 24.04
N PRO A 238 13.54 15.43 24.60
CA PRO A 238 14.48 16.28 25.31
C PRO A 238 14.99 17.32 24.31
N THR A 239 14.74 18.60 24.63
CA THR A 239 15.42 19.69 23.97
C THR A 239 16.91 19.56 24.28
N ASN A 240 17.69 19.10 23.31
CA ASN A 240 19.13 19.30 23.21
C ASN A 240 19.54 19.31 21.74
#